data_AF-A0A536BVZ7-F1
#
_entry.id   AF-A0A536BVZ7-F1
#
_cell.length_a   1.000
_cell.length_b   1.000
_cell.length_c   1.000
_cell.angle_alpha   90.00
_cell.angle_beta   90.00
_cell.angle_gamma   90.00
#
_symmetry.space_group_name_H-M   'P 1'
#
loop_
_entity.id
_entity.type
_entity.pdbx_description
1 polymer ?
#
loop_
_entity_poly.entity_id
_entity_poly.type
_entity_poly.pdbx_seq_one_letter_code
_entity_poly.pdbx_strand_id
1 'polypeptide(L)' 'MIGAPLDFERCYRAVESRDARFDGWFITAVRTTGIYCRPSCPTPVR' A
#
# COMPACT_ATOMS: atom_id res chain seq x y z
N MET A 1 -13.21 4.81 -18.94
CA MET A 1 -12.76 5.15 -17.57
C MET A 1 -12.13 3.89 -16.98
N ILE A 2 -10.84 3.64 -17.25
CA ILE A 2 -10.12 2.47 -16.71
C ILE A 2 -8.94 3.04 -15.94
N GLY A 3 -8.91 2.77 -14.64
CA GLY A 3 -7.87 3.26 -13.73
C GLY A 3 -6.49 2.87 -14.25
N ALA A 4 -5.54 3.81 -14.16
CA ALA A 4 -4.17 3.60 -14.60
C ALA A 4 -3.55 2.35 -13.93
N PRO A 5 -2.66 1.62 -14.63
CA PRO A 5 -1.97 0.48 -14.04
C PRO A 5 -1.31 0.91 -12.71
N LEU A 6 -1.54 0.11 -11.67
CA LEU A 6 -0.93 0.33 -10.35
C LEU A 6 0.54 -0.08 -10.44
N ASP A 7 1.41 0.87 -10.77
CA ASP A 7 2.86 0.67 -10.73
C ASP A 7 3.33 0.39 -9.28
N PHE A 8 4.28 -0.52 -9.12
CA PHE A 8 4.85 -0.84 -7.82
C PHE A 8 5.41 0.39 -7.11
N GLU A 9 6.13 1.25 -7.83
CA GLU A 9 6.66 2.52 -7.30
C GLU A 9 5.55 3.47 -6.82
N ARG A 10 4.41 3.53 -7.51
CA ARG A 10 3.26 4.32 -7.07
C ARG A 10 2.65 3.76 -5.80
N CYS A 11 2.49 2.44 -5.72
CA CYS A 11 1.97 1.78 -4.53
C CYS A 11 2.92 1.99 -3.35
N TYR A 12 4.23 1.85 -3.57
CA TYR A 12 5.25 2.06 -2.54
C TYR A 12 5.23 3.49 -1.99
N ARG A 13 5.22 4.49 -2.87
CA ARG A 13 5.08 5.91 -2.45
C ARG A 13 3.77 6.19 -1.73
N ALA A 14 2.66 5.59 -2.14
CA ALA A 14 1.37 5.77 -1.48
C ALA A 14 1.39 5.22 -0.04
N VAL A 15 2.06 4.08 0.17
CA VAL A 15 2.27 3.50 1.51
C VAL A 15 3.22 4.36 2.34
N GLU A 16 4.33 4.82 1.74
CA GLU A 16 5.27 5.74 2.40
C GLU A 16 4.59 7.04 2.83
N SER A 17 3.72 7.57 1.97
CA SER A 17 2.92 8.79 2.22
C SER A 17 1.73 8.54 3.16
N ARG A 18 1.42 7.27 3.49
CA ARG A 18 0.28 6.86 4.34
C ARG A 18 -1.06 7.40 3.86
N ASP A 19 -1.24 7.48 2.55
CA ASP A 19 -2.42 8.10 1.97
C ASP A 19 -3.62 7.14 2.04
N ALA A 20 -4.57 7.44 2.93
CA ALA A 20 -5.79 6.68 3.14
C ALA A 20 -6.71 6.65 1.89
N ARG A 21 -6.48 7.48 0.87
CA ARG A 21 -7.22 7.40 -0.41
C ARG A 21 -6.95 6.09 -1.15
N PHE A 22 -5.81 5.46 -0.90
CA PHE A 22 -5.46 4.17 -1.46
C PHE A 22 -5.93 3.00 -0.59
N ASP A 23 -6.52 3.26 0.59
CA ASP A 23 -7.15 2.21 1.39
C ASP A 23 -8.32 1.61 0.60
N GLY A 24 -8.16 0.37 0.15
CA GLY A 24 -9.14 -0.35 -0.69
C GLY A 24 -8.77 -0.43 -2.17
N TRP A 25 -7.74 0.29 -2.62
CA TRP A 25 -7.14 0.09 -3.95
C TRP A 25 -6.18 -1.10 -3.96
N PHE A 26 -5.41 -1.25 -2.88
CA PHE A 26 -4.52 -2.38 -2.67
C PHE A 26 -4.26 -2.58 -1.17
N ILE A 27 -3.62 -3.70 -0.83
CA ILE A 27 -3.18 -4.03 0.53
C ILE A 27 -1.67 -4.28 0.52
N THR A 28 -1.01 -3.99 1.63
CA THR A 28 0.40 -4.34 1.84
C THR A 28 0.50 -5.62 2.64
N ALA A 29 1.55 -6.41 2.40
CA ALA A 29 1.80 -7.65 3.10
C ALA A 29 3.23 -7.66 3.64
N VAL A 30 3.37 -7.97 4.92
CA VAL A 30 4.68 -8.19 5.55
C VAL A 30 5.08 -9.64 5.29
N ARG A 31 6.03 -9.85 4.37
CA ARG A 31 6.43 -11.20 3.93
C ARG A 31 6.95 -12.10 5.06
N THR A 32 7.51 -11.51 6.11
CA THR A 32 8.10 -12.23 7.24
C THR A 32 7.07 -12.74 8.24
N THR A 33 5.96 -12.00 8.44
CA THR A 33 4.91 -12.34 9.41
C THR A 33 3.62 -12.83 8.76
N GLY A 34 3.44 -12.61 7.45
CA GLY A 34 2.19 -12.89 6.75
C GLY A 34 1.05 -11.92 7.11
N ILE A 35 1.36 -10.81 7.80
CA ILE A 35 0.36 -9.82 8.20
C ILE A 35 0.03 -8.94 7.01
N TYR A 36 -1.27 -8.75 6.77
CA TYR A 36 -1.80 -7.83 5.78
C TYR A 36 -2.24 -6.52 6.45
N CYS A 37 -1.79 -5.41 5.89
CA CYS A 37 -2.09 -4.07 6.39
C CYS A 37 -2.66 -3.18 5.27
N ARG A 38 -3.34 -2.11 5.70
CA ARG A 38 -3.73 -1.03 4.80
C ARG A 38 -2.55 -0.10 4.52
N PRO A 39 -2.47 0.54 3.33
CA PRO A 39 -1.40 1.48 3.01
C PRO A 39 -1.35 2.70 3.95
N SER A 40 -2.45 3.05 4.64
CA SER A 40 -2.47 4.06 5.70
C SER A 40 -1.84 3.63 7.03
N CYS A 41 -1.55 2.33 7.22
CA CYS A 41 -1.08 1.82 8.50
C CYS A 41 0.34 2.33 8.81
N PRO A 42 0.62 2.82 10.03
CA PRO A 42 1.93 3.36 10.38
C PRO A 42 3.02 2.31 10.56
N THR A 43 2.71 1.02 10.38
CA THR A 43 3.67 -0.08 10.52
C THR A 43 4.86 0.14 9.57
N PRO A 44 6.10 0.07 10.06
CA PRO A 44 7.27 0.26 9.21
C PRO A 44 7.29 -0.82 8.12
N VAL A 45 7.36 -0.40 6.85
CA VAL A 45 7.50 -1.27 5.68
C VAL A 45 8.93 -1.82 5.51
N ARG A 46 9.68 -1.94 6.61
CA ARG A 46 11.10 -2.32 6.62
C ARG A 46 11.32 -3.65 7.31
#